data_AF-A0A259KWX7-F1
#
_entry.id   AF-A0A259KWX7-F1
#
_cell.length_a   1.000
_cell.length_b   1.000
_cell.length_c   1.000
_cell.angle_alpha   90.00
_cell.angle_beta   90.00
_cell.angle_gamma   90.00
#
_symmetry.space_group_name_H-M   'P 1'
#
loop_
_entity.id
_entity.type
_entity.pdbx_description
1 polymer ?
#
loop_
_entity_poly.entity_id
_entity_poly.type
_entity_poly.pdbx_seq_one_letter_code
_entity_poly.pdbx_strand_id
1 'polypeptide(L)' 'PRPAAILGMPVGFVGAAESKDALADNPRGIPFAIVRGRLGGSAITAAALNSLARAGL' A
#
# COMPACT_ATOMS: atom_id res chain seq x y z
N PRO A 1 -13.11 9.80 -10.28
CA PRO A 1 -12.78 10.54 -9.04
C PRO A 1 -11.33 10.21 -8.62
N ARG A 2 -10.57 11.17 -8.06
CA ARG A 2 -9.19 10.92 -7.59
C ARG A 2 -9.24 10.25 -6.20
N PRO A 3 -8.46 9.17 -5.96
CA PRO A 3 -8.37 8.58 -4.62
C PRO A 3 -7.83 9.56 -3.58
N ALA A 4 -8.33 9.48 -2.35
CA ALA A 4 -7.82 10.25 -1.22
C ALA A 4 -6.46 9.72 -0.70
N ALA A 5 -6.25 8.40 -0.77
CA ALA A 5 -5.00 7.73 -0.44
C ALA A 5 -4.92 6.36 -1.13
N ILE A 6 -3.73 5.75 -1.20
CA ILE A 6 -3.49 4.42 -1.80
C ILE A 6 -2.77 3.50 -0.81
N LEU A 7 -3.35 2.34 -0.51
CA LEU A 7 -2.68 1.22 0.18
C LEU A 7 -2.10 0.25 -0.84
N GLY A 8 -0.90 0.54 -1.35
CA GLY A 8 -0.19 -0.26 -2.34
C GLY A 8 0.58 -1.41 -1.69
N MET A 9 -0.10 -2.39 -1.12
CA MET A 9 0.55 -3.50 -0.39
C MET A 9 0.38 -4.87 -1.05
N PRO A 10 0.58 -5.06 -2.38
CA PRO A 10 0.59 -6.39 -2.96
C PRO A 10 1.78 -7.22 -2.46
N VAL A 11 1.52 -8.51 -2.20
CA VAL A 11 2.54 -9.55 -2.00
C VAL A 11 2.79 -10.25 -3.32
N GLY A 12 4.04 -10.58 -3.61
CA GLY A 12 4.36 -11.33 -4.82
C GLY A 12 5.84 -11.31 -5.15
N PHE A 13 6.26 -12.28 -5.96
CA PHE A 13 7.63 -12.40 -6.43
C PHE A 13 7.88 -11.69 -7.77
N VAL A 14 6.82 -11.40 -8.52
CA VAL A 14 6.88 -10.77 -9.85
C VAL A 14 5.99 -9.53 -9.85
N GLY A 15 6.55 -8.37 -10.18
CA GLY A 15 5.81 -7.11 -10.34
C GLY A 15 5.37 -6.44 -9.03
N ALA A 16 5.44 -7.12 -7.89
CA ALA A 16 5.03 -6.55 -6.60
C ALA A 16 5.98 -5.43 -6.16
N ALA A 17 7.29 -5.67 -6.17
CA ALA A 17 8.27 -4.65 -5.80
C ALA A 17 8.22 -3.46 -6.78
N GLU A 18 8.23 -3.78 -8.08
CA GLU A 18 8.27 -2.81 -9.17
C GLU A 18 7.01 -1.92 -9.20
N SER A 19 5.82 -2.48 -8.96
CA SER A 19 4.59 -1.69 -8.90
C SER A 19 4.54 -0.75 -7.69
N LYS A 20 5.12 -1.16 -6.55
CA LYS A 20 5.21 -0.32 -5.35
C LYS A 20 6.25 0.78 -5.51
N ASP A 21 7.38 0.47 -6.13
CA ASP A 21 8.41 1.46 -6.42
C ASP A 21 7.91 2.47 -7.46
N ALA A 22 7.19 2.04 -8.50
CA ALA A 22 6.56 2.95 -9.46
C ALA A 22 5.55 3.91 -8.81
N LEU A 23 4.80 3.45 -7.79
CA LEU A 23 3.92 4.32 -7.01
C LEU A 23 4.71 5.31 -6.14
N ALA A 24 5.84 4.87 -5.56
CA ALA A 24 6.69 5.72 -4.75
C ALA A 24 7.43 6.79 -5.58
N ASP A 25 7.87 6.44 -6.79
CA ASP A 25 8.59 7.32 -7.70
C ASP A 25 7.66 8.40 -8.29
N ASN A 26 6.41 8.05 -8.59
CA ASN A 26 5.42 9.00 -9.07
C ASN A 26 4.04 8.79 -8.39
N PRO A 27 3.83 9.39 -7.21
CA PRO A 27 2.58 9.27 -6.46
C PRO A 27 1.42 10.06 -7.06
N ARG A 28 1.66 10.86 -8.12
CA ARG A 28 0.66 11.71 -8.78
C ARG A 28 -0.12 12.63 -7.82
N GLY A 29 0.55 13.07 -6.76
CA GLY A 29 -0.01 13.91 -5.70
C GLY A 29 -0.99 13.20 -4.75
N ILE A 30 -1.01 11.86 -4.75
CA ILE A 30 -1.87 11.07 -3.88
C ILE A 30 -1.03 10.47 -2.75
N PRO A 31 -1.38 10.69 -1.47
CA PRO A 31 -0.74 10.00 -0.35
C PRO A 31 -0.81 8.49 -0.50
N PHE A 32 0.27 7.79 -0.17
CA PHE A 32 0.33 6.34 -0.31
C PHE A 32 1.04 5.68 0.88
N ALA A 33 0.77 4.40 1.07
CA ALA A 33 1.55 3.52 1.92
C ALA A 33 1.81 2.20 1.19
N ILE A 34 3.06 1.75 1.23
CA ILE A 34 3.54 0.53 0.59
C ILE A 34 4.38 -0.26 1.60
N VAL A 35 4.41 -1.59 1.45
CA VAL A 35 5.41 -2.44 2.11
C VAL A 35 6.47 -2.78 1.06
N ARG A 36 7.68 -2.23 1.17
CA ARG A 36 8.71 -2.39 0.12
C ARG A 36 9.10 -3.85 -0.14
N GLY A 37 9.62 -4.12 -1.34
CA GLY A 37 10.04 -5.45 -1.77
C GLY A 37 8.87 -6.39 -2.06
N ARG A 38 9.01 -7.68 -1.74
CA ARG A 38 8.00 -8.73 -2.07
C ARG A 38 6.89 -8.92 -1.04
N LEU A 39 7.05 -8.34 0.16
CA LEU A 39 6.12 -8.52 1.28
C LEU A 39 4.87 -7.64 1.12
N GLY A 40 3.76 -8.08 1.70
CA GLY A 40 2.46 -7.40 1.64
C GLY A 40 1.33 -8.40 1.87
N GLY A 41 0.20 -8.19 1.21
CA GLY A 41 -0.91 -9.14 1.16
C GLY A 41 -2.15 -8.63 1.89
N SER A 42 -3.29 -9.29 1.64
CA SER A 42 -4.60 -8.85 2.11
C SER A 42 -4.68 -8.71 3.64
N ALA A 43 -4.06 -9.60 4.40
CA ALA A 43 -4.04 -9.53 5.85
C ALA A 43 -3.32 -8.27 6.37
N ILE A 44 -2.16 -7.92 5.81
CA ILE A 44 -1.41 -6.71 6.18
C ILE A 44 -2.20 -5.47 5.77
N THR A 45 -2.75 -5.45 4.54
CA THR A 45 -3.56 -4.33 4.06
C THR A 45 -4.81 -4.11 4.92
N ALA A 46 -5.50 -5.19 5.30
CA ALA A 46 -6.67 -5.12 6.16
C ALA A 46 -6.31 -4.65 7.58
N ALA A 47 -5.20 -5.11 8.14
CA ALA A 47 -4.72 -4.65 9.44
C ALA A 47 -4.37 -3.15 9.42
N ALA A 48 -3.69 -2.69 8.35
CA ALA A 48 -3.40 -1.26 8.16
C ALA A 48 -4.69 -0.45 8.05
N LEU A 49 -5.68 -0.92 7.28
CA LEU A 49 -6.98 -0.26 7.15
C LEU A 49 -7.72 -0.21 8.50
N ASN A 50 -7.76 -1.31 9.25
CA ASN A 50 -8.38 -1.35 10.57
C ASN A 50 -7.74 -0.34 11.53
N SER A 51 -6.40 -0.25 11.53
CA SER A 51 -5.68 0.71 12.36
C SER A 51 -5.90 2.18 11.93
N LEU A 52 -6.15 2.43 10.64
CA LEU A 52 -6.53 3.76 10.16
C LEU A 52 -7.96 4.13 10.56
N ALA A 53 -8.86 3.14 10.56
CA ALA A 53 -10.26 3.34 10.97
C ALA A 53 -10.40 3.55 12.47
N ARG A 54 -9.61 2.84 13.28
CA ARG A 54 -9.56 2.98 14.75
C ARG A 54 -8.16 2.68 15.28
N ALA A 55 -7.60 3.64 16.00
CA ALA A 55 -6.32 3.44 16.68
C ALA A 55 -6.52 2.59 17.94
N GLY A 56 -5.67 1.57 18.11
CA GLY A 56 -5.70 0.68 19.29
C GLY A 56 -6.72 -0.46 19.19
N LEU A 57 -6.87 -1.18 20.32
CA LEU A 57 -7.85 -2.25 20.51
C LEU A 57 -9.24 -1.72 20.87
#